data_AF-A0A3L7PGT3-F1
#
_entry.id   AF-A0A3L7PGT3-F1
#
_cell.length_a   1.000
_cell.length_b   1.000
_cell.length_c   1.000
_cell.angle_alpha   90.00
_cell.angle_beta   90.00
_cell.angle_gamma   90.00
#
_symmetry.space_group_name_H-M   'P 1'
#
loop_
_entity.id
_entity.type
_entity.pdbx_description
1 polymer ?
#
loop_
_entity_poly.entity_id
_entity_poly.type
_entity_poly.pdbx_seq_one_letter_code
_entity_poly.pdbx_strand_id
1 'polypeptide(L)'
;MTLLRALAREFPNIDSALAEIARLSAVLTLPKGTVHVISDIHGEDKKLRHVINNASGTLRPLVEHHFQRRMEPKQLQEFLTLIFYPAEVTQRLEQTLTDREELRAFARRTLRHQFELVRVLASRYSLKRAMQVFPREYSDLFSEMLHEPFNERGREFVEAIVDELLLRGRALHLIHITGRLIRNLAIYELIIGGDCWDRGPRGDRVVDYLRDQPNVSFIWGNHDMAWLGAGLGHEALICHVLRVSLRYRCLGQLDEGYSIPLTPLEHLVRTVYADDPAAHFQPKTSGMREDLIVARMQKAAAIMQFKLEGQMLARHPEWELDHRRLLHRIDHAQGTIEVDGVTYSLRDSFLPTIDPADPYTLSPEERECLGRLKYSFTHSQKLSEHLHYIVGNGSMYLRRDDHLIFHGCVPCDERGEFLPMPIEGEQLSGRAMFDAIERVVARAMEQRQEQHLDLLWYLWSGPRSPLFGKDRIATLERDFIADKTPHHETKDPYFALIHEPWFCEKVLAEFGVDPARGLIVNGHVPVKIEAGESPIKRSGKA
;
A
#
# COMPACT_ATOMS: atom_id res chain seq x y z
N MET A 1 -19.51 19.46 -26.51
CA MET A 1 -20.86 18.86 -26.64
C MET A 1 -21.02 17.52 -25.93
N THR A 2 -19.99 16.68 -25.84
CA THR A 2 -20.03 15.37 -25.16
C THR A 2 -20.33 15.46 -23.65
N LEU A 3 -19.74 16.43 -22.95
CA LEU A 3 -20.01 16.67 -21.52
C LEU A 3 -21.49 17.05 -21.25
N LEU A 4 -22.04 17.98 -22.05
CA LEU A 4 -23.43 18.40 -21.92
C LEU A 4 -24.42 17.26 -22.19
N ARG A 5 -24.09 16.33 -23.11
CA ARG A 5 -24.92 15.14 -23.35
C ARG A 5 -24.89 14.15 -22.17
N ALA A 6 -23.75 14.01 -21.49
CA ALA A 6 -23.66 13.19 -20.28
C ALA A 6 -24.45 13.84 -19.13
N LEU A 7 -24.27 15.14 -18.90
CA LEU A 7 -24.99 15.89 -17.88
C LEU A 7 -26.50 15.92 -18.13
N ALA A 8 -26.96 16.01 -19.38
CA ALA A 8 -28.39 15.96 -19.70
C ALA A 8 -29.06 14.62 -19.34
N ARG A 9 -28.29 13.53 -19.17
CA ARG A 9 -28.84 12.25 -18.68
C ARG A 9 -29.07 12.28 -17.16
N GLU A 10 -28.19 12.94 -16.41
CA GLU A 10 -28.29 13.06 -14.95
C GLU A 10 -29.24 14.19 -14.53
N PHE A 11 -29.27 15.28 -15.30
CA PHE A 11 -30.05 16.49 -15.06
C PHE A 11 -30.93 16.81 -16.28
N PRO A 12 -32.05 16.07 -16.47
CA PRO A 12 -32.86 16.16 -17.68
C PRO A 12 -33.64 17.48 -17.84
N ASN A 13 -33.75 18.30 -16.80
CA ASN A 13 -34.46 19.57 -16.82
C ASN A 13 -33.83 20.60 -15.88
N ILE A 14 -34.30 21.84 -15.96
CA ILE A 14 -33.77 22.96 -15.16
C ILE A 14 -33.96 22.68 -13.66
N ASP A 15 -35.11 22.17 -13.24
CA ASP A 15 -35.41 21.92 -11.83
C ASP A 15 -34.49 20.84 -11.23
N SER A 16 -34.17 19.78 -11.97
CA SER A 16 -33.25 18.74 -11.47
C SER A 16 -31.81 19.25 -11.34
N ALA A 17 -31.36 20.10 -12.27
CA ALA A 17 -30.07 20.78 -12.14
C ALA A 17 -30.06 21.75 -10.95
N LEU A 18 -31.09 22.60 -10.81
CA LEU A 18 -31.20 23.56 -9.70
C LEU A 18 -31.30 22.86 -8.34
N ALA A 19 -32.05 21.75 -8.24
CA ALA A 19 -32.16 20.96 -7.02
C ALA A 19 -30.80 20.37 -6.61
N GLU A 20 -30.02 19.86 -7.56
CA GLU A 20 -28.67 19.35 -7.26
C GLU A 20 -27.71 20.48 -6.90
N ILE A 21 -27.77 21.63 -7.57
CA ILE A 21 -26.99 22.83 -7.20
C ILE A 21 -27.32 23.27 -5.77
N ALA A 22 -28.60 23.36 -5.42
CA ALA A 22 -29.04 23.71 -4.06
C ALA A 22 -28.54 22.69 -3.04
N ARG A 23 -28.64 21.39 -3.35
CA ARG A 23 -28.12 20.31 -2.51
C ARG A 23 -26.61 20.45 -2.31
N LEU A 24 -25.82 20.56 -3.37
CA LEU A 24 -24.37 20.70 -3.32
C LEU A 24 -23.96 21.97 -2.55
N SER A 25 -24.68 23.08 -2.73
CA SER A 25 -24.47 24.32 -1.98
C SER A 25 -24.70 24.13 -0.49
N ALA A 26 -25.72 23.38 -0.08
CA ALA A 26 -25.94 23.00 1.31
C ALA A 26 -24.87 22.04 1.84
N VAL A 27 -24.36 21.12 1.01
CA VAL A 27 -23.25 20.23 1.41
C VAL A 27 -21.99 21.03 1.69
N LEU A 28 -21.72 22.12 0.96
CA LEU A 28 -20.57 22.98 1.19
C LEU A 28 -20.60 23.71 2.56
N THR A 29 -21.76 23.79 3.23
CA THR A 29 -21.84 24.36 4.59
C THR A 29 -21.55 23.35 5.69
N LEU A 30 -21.42 22.07 5.37
CA LEU A 30 -21.10 21.03 6.35
C LEU A 30 -19.61 21.07 6.72
N PRO A 31 -19.25 20.58 7.92
CA PRO A 31 -17.85 20.47 8.31
C PRO A 31 -17.05 19.63 7.31
N LYS A 32 -15.82 20.04 7.03
CA LYS A 32 -14.90 19.26 6.19
C LYS A 32 -14.68 17.88 6.81
N GLY A 33 -14.78 16.85 5.96
CA GLY A 33 -14.46 15.48 6.34
C GLY A 33 -12.97 15.29 6.58
N THR A 34 -12.61 14.39 7.50
CA THR A 34 -11.20 14.10 7.80
C THR A 34 -10.62 13.16 6.74
N VAL A 35 -9.59 13.62 6.01
CA VAL A 35 -8.83 12.80 5.04
C VAL A 35 -7.59 12.26 5.73
N HIS A 36 -7.39 10.95 5.68
CA HIS A 36 -6.23 10.29 6.28
C HIS A 36 -5.28 9.87 5.17
N VAL A 37 -4.04 10.37 5.22
CA VAL A 37 -2.96 9.88 4.36
C VAL A 37 -2.09 8.94 5.18
N ILE A 38 -1.93 7.70 4.74
CA ILE A 38 -1.11 6.67 5.41
C ILE A 38 -0.09 6.15 4.40
N SER A 39 1.20 6.20 4.74
CA SER A 39 2.29 5.65 3.93
C SER A 39 3.17 4.70 4.75
N ASP A 40 4.20 4.13 4.11
CA ASP A 40 5.20 3.26 4.74
C ASP A 40 4.57 2.02 5.42
N ILE A 41 3.55 1.42 4.78
CA ILE A 41 2.77 0.30 5.35
C ILE A 41 3.60 -0.98 5.36
N HIS A 42 4.21 -1.34 4.22
CA HIS A 42 5.13 -2.45 4.09
C HIS A 42 4.61 -3.75 4.74
N GLY A 43 3.41 -4.20 4.38
CA GLY A 43 2.85 -5.47 4.88
C GLY A 43 2.53 -5.52 6.39
N GLU A 44 2.61 -4.40 7.12
CA GLU A 44 2.29 -4.30 8.56
C GLU A 44 0.78 -4.24 8.82
N ASP A 45 0.11 -5.37 8.55
CA ASP A 45 -1.35 -5.52 8.66
C ASP A 45 -1.92 -5.10 10.03
N LYS A 46 -1.29 -5.52 11.13
CA LYS A 46 -1.74 -5.22 12.49
C LYS A 46 -1.66 -3.73 12.82
N LYS A 47 -0.56 -3.07 12.44
CA LYS A 47 -0.37 -1.63 12.71
C LYS A 47 -1.32 -0.79 11.87
N LEU A 48 -1.43 -1.08 10.58
CA LEU A 48 -2.38 -0.42 9.68
C LEU A 48 -3.81 -0.53 10.22
N ARG A 49 -4.22 -1.75 10.60
CA ARG A 49 -5.54 -1.98 11.16
C ARG A 49 -5.76 -1.17 12.43
N HIS A 50 -4.77 -1.07 13.32
CA HIS A 50 -4.89 -0.25 14.52
C HIS A 50 -5.10 1.24 14.21
N VAL A 51 -4.29 1.80 13.29
CA VAL A 51 -4.38 3.21 12.87
C VAL A 51 -5.74 3.52 12.25
N ILE A 52 -6.26 2.65 11.38
CA ILE A 52 -7.59 2.83 10.80
C ILE A 52 -8.67 2.66 11.88
N ASN A 53 -8.52 1.67 12.77
CA ASN A 53 -9.54 1.37 13.79
C ASN A 53 -9.77 2.51 14.79
N ASN A 54 -8.70 3.23 15.14
CA ASN A 54 -8.75 4.35 16.06
C ASN A 54 -8.93 5.71 15.36
N ALA A 55 -9.10 5.70 14.04
CA ALA A 55 -9.10 6.88 13.17
C ALA A 55 -7.91 7.81 13.46
N SER A 56 -6.69 7.27 13.36
CA SER A 56 -5.44 7.99 13.65
C SER A 56 -5.47 8.73 15.00
N GLY A 57 -6.11 8.11 16.00
CA GLY A 57 -6.27 8.64 17.36
C GLY A 57 -7.43 9.62 17.55
N THR A 58 -8.15 10.03 16.50
CA THR A 58 -9.22 11.04 16.60
C THR A 58 -10.53 10.50 17.15
N LEU A 59 -10.78 9.18 17.05
CA LEU A 59 -12.06 8.59 17.47
C LEU A 59 -12.20 8.48 18.99
N ARG A 60 -11.11 8.20 19.73
CA ARG A 60 -11.15 8.08 21.20
C ARG A 60 -11.60 9.41 21.86
N PRO A 61 -10.99 10.57 21.58
CA PRO A 61 -11.41 11.84 22.19
C PRO A 61 -12.89 12.17 21.93
N LEU A 62 -13.39 11.82 20.74
CA LEU A 62 -14.79 12.02 20.38
C LEU A 62 -15.71 11.14 21.25
N VAL A 63 -15.40 9.85 21.40
CA VAL A 63 -16.16 8.94 22.28
C VAL A 63 -16.08 9.38 23.74
N GLU A 64 -14.90 9.74 24.24
CA GLU A 64 -14.70 10.24 25.60
C GLU A 64 -15.52 11.51 25.85
N HIS A 65 -15.49 12.48 24.93
CA HIS A 65 -16.28 13.71 25.04
C HIS A 65 -17.78 13.45 25.25
N HIS A 66 -18.35 12.48 24.51
CA HIS A 66 -19.78 12.17 24.58
C HIS A 66 -20.17 11.27 25.77
N PHE A 67 -19.31 10.37 26.23
CA PHE A 67 -19.69 9.31 27.17
C PHE A 67 -18.98 9.33 28.53
N GLN A 68 -17.87 10.05 28.70
CA GLN A 68 -17.08 10.03 29.95
C GLN A 68 -17.85 10.45 31.21
N ARG A 69 -18.88 11.28 31.07
CA ARG A 69 -19.74 11.72 32.19
C ARG A 69 -20.88 10.74 32.50
N ARG A 70 -21.12 9.75 31.63
CA ARG A 70 -22.27 8.82 31.68
C ARG A 70 -21.85 7.36 31.83
N MET A 71 -20.57 7.05 31.67
CA MET A 71 -20.01 5.70 31.78
C MET A 71 -18.87 5.70 32.79
N GLU A 72 -18.81 4.66 33.61
CA GLU A 72 -17.64 4.40 34.46
C GLU A 72 -16.40 4.14 33.59
N PRO A 73 -15.18 4.46 34.07
CA PRO A 73 -13.95 4.34 33.27
C PRO A 73 -13.75 2.95 32.63
N LYS A 74 -14.05 1.88 33.38
CA LYS A 74 -13.96 0.50 32.87
C LYS A 74 -14.94 0.25 31.73
N GLN A 75 -16.19 0.69 31.88
CA GLN A 75 -17.23 0.52 30.86
C GLN A 75 -16.90 1.31 29.60
N LEU A 76 -16.36 2.54 29.75
CA LEU A 76 -15.92 3.35 28.62
C LEU A 76 -14.79 2.67 27.84
N GLN A 77 -13.81 2.10 28.55
CA GLN A 77 -12.71 1.37 27.92
C GLN A 77 -13.18 0.09 27.20
N GLU A 78 -14.15 -0.64 27.75
CA GLU A 78 -14.79 -1.77 27.07
C GLU A 78 -15.54 -1.32 25.81
N PHE A 79 -16.26 -0.20 25.87
CA PHE A 79 -16.98 0.37 24.72
C PHE A 79 -16.02 0.83 23.61
N LEU A 80 -14.92 1.51 23.95
CA LEU A 80 -13.86 1.87 23.01
C LEU A 80 -13.25 0.63 22.34
N THR A 81 -12.98 -0.41 23.13
CA THR A 81 -12.43 -1.67 22.61
C THR A 81 -13.39 -2.33 21.62
N LEU A 82 -14.70 -2.32 21.90
CA LEU A 82 -15.74 -2.81 20.99
C LEU A 82 -15.79 -1.99 19.69
N ILE A 83 -15.70 -0.67 19.76
CA ILE A 83 -15.72 0.18 18.55
C ILE A 83 -14.48 -0.07 17.70
N PHE A 84 -13.31 -0.19 18.32
CA PHE A 84 -12.05 -0.41 17.60
C PHE A 84 -11.94 -1.82 17.04
N TYR A 85 -12.41 -2.84 17.77
CA TYR A 85 -12.26 -4.25 17.42
C TYR A 85 -13.60 -4.99 17.51
N PRO A 86 -14.60 -4.61 16.69
CA PRO A 86 -15.94 -5.16 16.81
C PRO A 86 -15.98 -6.66 16.54
N ALA A 87 -15.17 -7.16 15.60
CA ALA A 87 -15.10 -8.59 15.27
C ALA A 87 -14.65 -9.44 16.46
N GLU A 88 -13.51 -9.09 17.04
CA GLU A 88 -12.89 -9.81 18.15
C GLU A 88 -13.77 -9.76 19.40
N VAL A 89 -14.34 -8.60 19.69
CA VAL A 89 -15.18 -8.43 20.87
C VAL A 89 -16.47 -9.23 20.71
N THR A 90 -17.16 -9.18 19.57
CA THR A 90 -18.41 -9.94 19.40
C THR A 90 -18.17 -11.44 19.34
N GLN A 91 -17.09 -11.91 18.71
CA GLN A 91 -16.72 -13.33 18.71
C GLN A 91 -16.46 -13.87 20.13
N ARG A 92 -15.76 -13.08 20.97
CA ARG A 92 -15.57 -13.44 22.38
C ARG A 92 -16.89 -13.45 23.14
N LEU A 93 -17.79 -12.49 22.87
CA LEU A 93 -19.09 -12.41 23.53
C LEU A 93 -20.01 -13.57 23.13
N GLU A 94 -19.96 -14.06 21.89
CA GLU A 94 -20.69 -15.26 21.46
C GLU A 94 -20.34 -16.49 22.30
N GLN A 95 -19.11 -16.57 22.81
CA GLN A 95 -18.62 -17.69 23.63
C GLN A 95 -18.85 -17.50 25.12
N THR A 96 -18.98 -16.25 25.60
CA THR A 96 -18.98 -15.93 27.03
C THR A 96 -20.32 -15.46 27.56
N LEU A 97 -21.14 -14.83 26.73
CA LEU A 97 -22.44 -14.26 27.10
C LEU A 97 -23.56 -15.17 26.61
N THR A 98 -23.75 -16.28 27.32
CA THR A 98 -24.71 -17.33 26.96
C THR A 98 -26.09 -17.14 27.59
N ASP A 99 -26.19 -16.37 28.68
CA ASP A 99 -27.47 -16.01 29.27
C ASP A 99 -28.22 -15.00 28.38
N ARG A 100 -29.50 -15.31 28.11
CA ARG A 100 -30.31 -14.56 27.16
C ARG A 100 -30.71 -13.18 27.69
N GLU A 101 -30.97 -13.05 28.98
CA GLU A 101 -31.35 -11.77 29.58
C GLU A 101 -30.12 -10.86 29.76
N GLU A 102 -28.96 -11.43 30.10
CA GLU A 102 -27.69 -10.70 30.11
C GLU A 102 -27.31 -10.21 28.71
N LEU A 103 -27.45 -11.06 27.69
CA LEU A 103 -27.24 -10.67 26.28
C LEU A 103 -28.22 -9.57 25.86
N ARG A 104 -29.49 -9.67 26.26
CA ARG A 104 -30.50 -8.65 25.98
C ARG A 104 -30.14 -7.31 26.61
N ALA A 105 -29.79 -7.30 27.89
CA ALA A 105 -29.40 -6.09 28.61
C ALA A 105 -28.13 -5.47 28.00
N PHE A 106 -27.13 -6.30 27.66
CA PHE A 106 -25.91 -5.86 27.00
C PHE A 106 -26.20 -5.25 25.63
N ALA A 107 -27.00 -5.92 24.79
CA ALA A 107 -27.31 -5.47 23.44
C ALA A 107 -28.08 -4.15 23.45
N ARG A 108 -29.13 -4.04 24.27
CA ARG A 108 -29.92 -2.80 24.42
C ARG A 108 -29.05 -1.62 24.81
N ARG A 109 -28.21 -1.79 25.83
CA ARG A 109 -27.30 -0.74 26.31
C ARG A 109 -26.29 -0.35 25.23
N THR A 110 -25.64 -1.33 24.61
CA THR A 110 -24.56 -1.12 23.65
C THR A 110 -25.07 -0.46 22.38
N LEU A 111 -26.16 -0.97 21.79
CA LEU A 111 -26.72 -0.44 20.54
C LEU A 111 -27.24 0.98 20.72
N ARG A 112 -27.85 1.30 21.87
CA ARG A 112 -28.25 2.67 22.19
C ARG A 112 -27.07 3.65 22.11
N HIS A 113 -25.92 3.27 22.69
CA HIS A 113 -24.72 4.12 22.65
C HIS A 113 -24.09 4.15 21.25
N GLN A 114 -24.10 3.03 20.52
CA GLN A 114 -23.59 2.99 19.16
C GLN A 114 -24.44 3.84 18.20
N PHE A 115 -25.77 3.75 18.26
CA PHE A 115 -26.67 4.58 17.43
C PHE A 115 -26.57 6.06 17.76
N GLU A 116 -26.42 6.42 19.03
CA GLU A 116 -26.12 7.79 19.44
C GLU A 116 -24.83 8.30 18.75
N LEU A 117 -23.78 7.48 18.72
CA LEU A 117 -22.51 7.83 18.08
C LEU A 117 -22.61 7.88 16.55
N VAL A 118 -23.36 6.96 15.93
CA VAL A 118 -23.65 6.98 14.49
C VAL A 118 -24.35 8.29 14.11
N ARG A 119 -25.35 8.75 14.88
CA ARG A 119 -26.02 10.04 14.64
C ARG A 119 -25.05 11.21 14.69
N VAL A 120 -24.19 11.25 15.71
CA VAL A 120 -23.17 12.30 15.87
C VAL A 120 -22.25 12.32 14.65
N LEU A 121 -21.70 11.18 14.25
CA LEU A 121 -20.76 11.12 13.14
C LEU A 121 -21.45 11.39 11.80
N ALA A 122 -22.62 10.80 11.56
CA ALA A 122 -23.39 10.98 10.34
C ALA A 122 -23.87 12.43 10.14
N SER A 123 -24.11 13.20 11.21
CA SER A 123 -24.50 14.61 11.12
C SER A 123 -23.47 15.52 10.43
N ARG A 124 -22.21 15.05 10.33
CA ARG A 124 -21.13 15.74 9.61
C ARG A 124 -21.18 15.52 8.09
N TYR A 125 -22.07 14.65 7.62
CA TYR A 125 -22.20 14.25 6.22
C TYR A 125 -23.57 14.66 5.68
N SER A 126 -23.65 14.83 4.36
CA SER A 126 -24.96 14.81 3.70
C SER A 126 -25.59 13.42 3.85
N LEU A 127 -26.92 13.35 3.93
CA LEU A 127 -27.64 12.06 4.03
C LEU A 127 -27.23 11.10 2.90
N LYS A 128 -27.16 11.59 1.66
CA LYS A 128 -26.70 10.82 0.49
C LYS A 128 -25.32 10.20 0.71
N ARG A 129 -24.40 10.92 1.35
CA ARG A 129 -23.05 10.42 1.65
C ARG A 129 -23.04 9.43 2.82
N ALA A 130 -23.79 9.69 3.88
CA ALA A 130 -23.90 8.76 5.01
C ALA A 130 -24.45 7.40 4.56
N MET A 131 -25.49 7.40 3.71
CA MET A 131 -26.10 6.18 3.16
C MET A 131 -25.13 5.33 2.31
N GLN A 132 -24.14 5.93 1.66
CA GLN A 132 -23.11 5.18 0.92
C GLN A 132 -22.20 4.35 1.82
N VAL A 133 -22.12 4.70 3.10
CA VAL A 133 -21.28 4.04 4.10
C VAL A 133 -22.08 3.02 4.91
N PHE A 134 -23.41 3.09 4.89
CA PHE A 134 -24.27 2.19 5.62
C PHE A 134 -24.15 0.75 5.09
N PRO A 135 -24.15 -0.26 5.98
CA PRO A 135 -24.23 -1.65 5.56
C PRO A 135 -25.49 -1.87 4.71
N ARG A 136 -25.33 -2.49 3.53
CA ARG A 136 -26.39 -2.59 2.52
C ARG A 136 -27.67 -3.22 3.07
N GLU A 137 -27.53 -4.26 3.87
CA GLU A 137 -28.64 -5.03 4.44
C GLU A 137 -29.37 -4.29 5.57
N TYR A 138 -28.74 -3.27 6.16
CA TYR A 138 -29.28 -2.49 7.28
C TYR A 138 -29.41 -1.00 6.95
N SER A 139 -29.32 -0.63 5.67
CA SER A 139 -29.29 0.78 5.24
C SER A 139 -30.56 1.53 5.67
N ASP A 140 -31.73 0.92 5.48
CA ASP A 140 -33.01 1.51 5.88
C ASP A 140 -33.11 1.67 7.40
N LEU A 141 -32.68 0.64 8.14
CA LEU A 141 -32.62 0.69 9.61
C LEU A 141 -31.77 1.88 10.08
N PHE A 142 -30.55 2.02 9.56
CA PHE A 142 -29.68 3.14 9.94
C PHE A 142 -30.24 4.49 9.49
N SER A 143 -30.94 4.53 8.36
CA SER A 143 -31.60 5.74 7.87
C SER A 143 -32.74 6.19 8.79
N GLU A 144 -33.59 5.27 9.24
CA GLU A 144 -34.63 5.54 10.24
C GLU A 144 -34.00 6.03 11.55
N MET A 145 -32.88 5.42 11.96
CA MET A 145 -32.18 5.79 13.19
C MET A 145 -31.59 7.21 13.17
N LEU A 146 -31.28 7.76 11.99
CA LEU A 146 -30.85 9.15 11.89
C LEU A 146 -31.95 10.16 12.22
N HIS A 147 -33.22 9.79 11.99
CA HIS A 147 -34.38 10.65 12.20
C HIS A 147 -35.07 10.44 13.54
N GLU A 148 -34.67 9.39 14.27
CA GLU A 148 -35.27 9.06 15.54
C GLU A 148 -34.99 10.12 16.62
N PRO A 149 -36.03 10.62 17.31
CA PRO A 149 -35.87 11.56 18.42
C PRO A 149 -35.23 10.89 19.66
N PHE A 150 -34.43 11.64 20.41
CA PHE A 150 -33.80 11.19 21.67
C PHE A 150 -34.77 10.95 22.85
N ASN A 151 -36.08 10.92 22.60
CA ASN A 151 -37.13 10.81 23.61
C ASN A 151 -37.56 9.34 23.84
N GLU A 152 -38.60 9.12 24.64
CA GLU A 152 -39.10 7.77 24.98
C GLU A 152 -39.48 6.93 23.76
N ARG A 153 -40.03 7.56 22.71
CA ARG A 153 -40.36 6.85 21.46
C ARG A 153 -39.14 6.24 20.79
N GLY A 154 -37.98 6.91 20.88
CA GLY A 154 -36.74 6.34 20.38
C GLY A 154 -36.22 5.18 21.22
N ARG A 155 -36.49 5.18 22.53
CA ARG A 155 -36.12 4.04 23.38
C ARG A 155 -36.93 2.79 23.01
N GLU A 156 -38.24 2.94 22.84
CA GLU A 156 -39.13 1.82 22.46
C GLU A 156 -38.78 1.24 21.09
N PHE A 157 -38.43 2.10 20.13
CA PHE A 157 -38.04 1.68 18.79
C PHE A 157 -36.74 0.87 18.80
N VAL A 158 -35.68 1.38 19.46
CA VAL A 158 -34.43 0.62 19.64
C VAL A 158 -34.67 -0.71 20.38
N GLU A 159 -35.51 -0.70 21.42
CA GLU A 159 -35.85 -1.93 22.16
C GLU A 159 -36.57 -2.95 21.28
N ALA A 160 -37.51 -2.51 20.42
CA ALA A 160 -38.21 -3.38 19.48
C ALA A 160 -37.25 -4.03 18.47
N ILE A 161 -36.30 -3.26 17.92
CA ILE A 161 -35.25 -3.78 17.03
C ILE A 161 -34.42 -4.83 17.74
N VAL A 162 -33.96 -4.51 18.95
CA VAL A 162 -33.09 -5.41 19.73
C VAL A 162 -33.82 -6.71 20.05
N ASP A 163 -35.07 -6.64 20.48
CA ASP A 163 -35.87 -7.82 20.82
C ASP A 163 -36.08 -8.73 19.59
N GLU A 164 -36.38 -8.15 18.43
CA GLU A 164 -36.60 -8.89 17.20
C GLU A 164 -35.32 -9.58 16.68
N LEU A 165 -34.17 -8.92 16.82
CA LEU A 165 -32.88 -9.47 16.44
C LEU A 165 -32.37 -10.50 17.45
N LEU A 166 -32.66 -10.33 18.74
CA LEU A 166 -32.36 -11.34 19.77
C LEU A 166 -33.15 -12.62 19.52
N LEU A 167 -34.43 -12.52 19.16
CA LEU A 167 -35.26 -13.67 18.78
C LEU A 167 -34.65 -14.49 17.64
N ARG A 168 -33.88 -13.85 16.75
CA ARG A 168 -33.22 -14.47 15.59
C ARG A 168 -31.73 -14.75 15.80
N GLY A 169 -31.18 -14.49 16.99
CA GLY A 169 -29.76 -14.68 17.27
C GLY A 169 -28.83 -13.72 16.50
N ARG A 170 -29.30 -12.53 16.14
CA ARG A 170 -28.57 -11.55 15.31
C ARG A 170 -28.14 -10.28 16.07
N ALA A 171 -28.39 -10.19 17.37
CA ALA A 171 -28.07 -8.99 18.15
C ALA A 171 -26.57 -8.64 18.16
N LEU A 172 -25.68 -9.62 18.38
CA LEU A 172 -24.23 -9.40 18.34
C LEU A 172 -23.73 -9.04 16.94
N HIS A 173 -24.38 -9.55 15.89
CA HIS A 173 -24.07 -9.17 14.52
C HIS A 173 -24.42 -7.69 14.25
N LEU A 174 -25.56 -7.20 14.74
CA LEU A 174 -25.88 -5.76 14.64
C LEU A 174 -24.88 -4.89 15.40
N ILE A 175 -24.45 -5.31 16.59
CA ILE A 175 -23.40 -4.62 17.35
C ILE A 175 -22.09 -4.56 16.57
N HIS A 176 -21.71 -5.68 15.93
CA HIS A 176 -20.52 -5.78 15.10
C HIS A 176 -20.55 -4.78 13.94
N ILE A 177 -21.61 -4.81 13.12
CA ILE A 177 -21.71 -3.94 11.94
C ILE A 177 -21.84 -2.47 12.33
N THR A 178 -22.49 -2.16 13.46
CA THR A 178 -22.59 -0.78 13.93
C THR A 178 -21.23 -0.27 14.42
N GLY A 179 -20.43 -1.13 15.06
CA GLY A 179 -19.04 -0.82 15.40
C GLY A 179 -18.18 -0.54 14.17
N ARG A 180 -18.33 -1.35 13.09
CA ARG A 180 -17.69 -1.06 11.79
C ARG A 180 -18.17 0.26 11.20
N LEU A 181 -19.48 0.53 11.22
CA LEU A 181 -20.05 1.76 10.69
C LEU A 181 -19.52 3.01 11.39
N ILE A 182 -19.41 2.99 12.72
CA ILE A 182 -18.82 4.09 13.50
C ILE A 182 -17.41 4.42 13.00
N ARG A 183 -16.56 3.40 12.81
CA ARG A 183 -15.20 3.60 12.28
C ARG A 183 -15.21 4.16 10.86
N ASN A 184 -16.08 3.60 10.01
CA ASN A 184 -16.23 4.02 8.63
C ASN A 184 -16.74 5.47 8.49
N LEU A 185 -17.57 5.95 9.43
CA LEU A 185 -18.01 7.35 9.48
C LEU A 185 -16.97 8.29 10.13
N ALA A 186 -16.01 7.76 10.88
CA ALA A 186 -14.97 8.57 11.50
C ALA A 186 -13.91 9.05 10.49
N ILE A 187 -13.71 8.31 9.40
CA ILE A 187 -12.76 8.62 8.33
C ILE A 187 -13.54 8.95 7.05
N TYR A 188 -13.37 10.16 6.50
CA TYR A 188 -14.09 10.57 5.30
C TYR A 188 -13.49 9.94 4.03
N GLU A 189 -12.16 9.90 3.97
CA GLU A 189 -11.38 9.36 2.87
C GLU A 189 -10.05 8.82 3.40
N LEU A 190 -9.62 7.70 2.84
CA LEU A 190 -8.33 7.09 3.12
C LEU A 190 -7.48 7.15 1.86
N ILE A 191 -6.31 7.79 1.95
CA ILE A 191 -5.33 7.87 0.87
C ILE A 191 -4.10 7.07 1.30
N ILE A 192 -3.79 6.03 0.55
CA ILE A 192 -2.62 5.19 0.81
C ILE A 192 -1.46 5.71 -0.03
N GLY A 193 -0.42 6.22 0.63
CA GLY A 193 0.79 6.79 0.04
C GLY A 193 1.78 5.74 -0.49
N GLY A 194 1.27 4.64 -1.02
CA GLY A 194 2.05 3.54 -1.60
C GLY A 194 2.63 2.54 -0.61
N ASP A 195 3.31 1.54 -1.18
CA ASP A 195 4.06 0.48 -0.52
C ASP A 195 3.21 -0.39 0.40
N CYS A 196 2.20 -1.05 -0.18
CA CYS A 196 1.34 -1.97 0.55
C CYS A 196 2.05 -3.27 0.97
N TRP A 197 3.12 -3.64 0.26
CA TRP A 197 3.85 -4.90 0.41
C TRP A 197 5.30 -4.74 0.87
N ASP A 198 5.92 -5.90 1.09
CA ASP A 198 7.31 -6.14 1.50
C ASP A 198 7.65 -5.79 2.94
N ARG A 199 8.75 -6.38 3.45
CA ARG A 199 9.34 -6.21 4.80
C ARG A 199 8.48 -6.66 5.98
N GLY A 200 7.21 -6.29 6.05
CA GLY A 200 6.26 -6.75 7.05
C GLY A 200 5.58 -8.06 6.67
N PRO A 201 4.86 -8.69 7.61
CA PRO A 201 4.55 -10.11 7.54
C PRO A 201 3.47 -10.48 6.51
N ARG A 202 2.47 -9.62 6.25
CA ARG A 202 1.24 -9.98 5.51
C ARG A 202 0.70 -8.85 4.63
N GLY A 203 1.36 -8.58 3.50
CA GLY A 203 0.85 -7.64 2.48
C GLY A 203 -0.50 -8.04 1.88
N ASP A 204 -0.78 -9.35 1.79
CA ASP A 204 -2.09 -9.86 1.37
C ASP A 204 -3.22 -9.38 2.31
N ARG A 205 -2.99 -9.39 3.62
CA ARG A 205 -3.98 -8.93 4.60
C ARG A 205 -4.12 -7.42 4.66
N VAL A 206 -3.05 -6.68 4.39
CA VAL A 206 -3.10 -5.22 4.23
C VAL A 206 -4.13 -4.86 3.15
N VAL A 207 -4.00 -5.44 1.96
CA VAL A 207 -4.88 -5.08 0.84
C VAL A 207 -6.30 -5.61 1.03
N ASP A 208 -6.48 -6.81 1.60
CA ASP A 208 -7.83 -7.29 2.01
C ASP A 208 -8.52 -6.28 2.92
N TYR A 209 -7.79 -5.79 3.94
CA TYR A 209 -8.34 -4.86 4.91
C TYR A 209 -8.69 -3.50 4.28
N LEU A 210 -7.88 -3.03 3.34
CA LEU A 210 -8.12 -1.78 2.60
C LEU A 210 -9.30 -1.88 1.63
N ARG A 211 -9.49 -3.03 0.96
CA ARG A 211 -10.68 -3.31 0.11
C ARG A 211 -11.99 -3.24 0.90
N ASP A 212 -11.92 -3.54 2.19
CA ASP A 212 -13.02 -3.53 3.14
C ASP A 212 -13.38 -2.13 3.69
N GLN A 213 -12.56 -1.11 3.41
CA GLN A 213 -12.79 0.27 3.87
C GLN A 213 -13.55 1.08 2.81
N PRO A 214 -14.41 2.03 3.22
CA PRO A 214 -15.05 2.94 2.28
C PRO A 214 -14.05 3.99 1.77
N ASN A 215 -14.23 4.42 0.52
CA ASN A 215 -13.57 5.59 -0.07
C ASN A 215 -12.03 5.61 0.10
N VAL A 216 -11.39 4.57 -0.44
CA VAL A 216 -9.93 4.44 -0.46
C VAL A 216 -9.38 4.88 -1.82
N SER A 217 -8.28 5.61 -1.81
CA SER A 217 -7.49 5.93 -3.00
C SER A 217 -6.02 5.58 -2.77
N PHE A 218 -5.31 5.24 -3.84
CA PHE A 218 -3.90 4.86 -3.78
C PHE A 218 -3.03 5.84 -4.55
N ILE A 219 -1.88 6.15 -3.96
CA ILE A 219 -0.70 6.58 -4.68
C ILE A 219 0.17 5.35 -4.84
N TRP A 220 0.62 5.04 -6.05
CA TRP A 220 1.48 3.87 -6.24
C TRP A 220 2.89 4.13 -5.72
N GLY A 221 3.42 3.18 -4.96
CA GLY A 221 4.81 3.16 -4.53
C GLY A 221 5.69 2.27 -5.40
N ASN A 222 7.00 2.32 -5.18
CA ASN A 222 7.94 1.48 -5.92
C ASN A 222 7.72 -0.01 -5.60
N HIS A 223 7.43 -0.36 -4.35
CA HIS A 223 7.14 -1.75 -3.98
C HIS A 223 5.83 -2.24 -4.63
N ASP A 224 4.84 -1.36 -4.79
CA ASP A 224 3.60 -1.71 -5.50
C ASP A 224 3.87 -2.03 -6.98
N MET A 225 4.76 -1.27 -7.65
CA MET A 225 5.17 -1.56 -9.02
C MET A 225 5.94 -2.89 -9.14
N ALA A 226 6.78 -3.20 -8.15
CA ALA A 226 7.48 -4.47 -8.12
C ALA A 226 6.50 -5.67 -8.03
N TRP A 227 5.52 -5.58 -7.14
CA TRP A 227 4.47 -6.60 -7.00
C TRP A 227 3.54 -6.66 -8.21
N LEU A 228 3.21 -5.53 -8.81
CA LEU A 228 2.44 -5.45 -10.05
C LEU A 228 3.17 -6.17 -11.19
N GLY A 229 4.44 -5.85 -11.43
CA GLY A 229 5.20 -6.50 -12.48
C GLY A 229 5.39 -7.99 -12.22
N ALA A 230 5.63 -8.41 -10.98
CA ALA A 230 5.71 -9.83 -10.63
C ALA A 230 4.40 -10.58 -10.92
N GLY A 231 3.25 -10.03 -10.52
CA GLY A 231 1.93 -10.62 -10.79
C GLY A 231 1.54 -10.62 -12.27
N LEU A 232 2.09 -9.71 -13.07
CA LEU A 232 1.94 -9.70 -14.53
C LEU A 232 2.94 -10.61 -15.26
N GLY A 233 3.86 -11.26 -14.54
CA GLY A 233 4.78 -12.26 -15.07
C GLY A 233 6.17 -11.73 -15.44
N HIS A 234 6.55 -10.53 -14.99
CA HIS A 234 7.89 -10.00 -15.18
C HIS A 234 8.91 -10.77 -14.31
N GLU A 235 9.78 -11.52 -14.98
CA GLU A 235 10.64 -12.53 -14.34
C GLU A 235 11.64 -11.93 -13.35
N ALA A 236 12.29 -10.82 -13.68
CA ALA A 236 13.23 -10.18 -12.74
C ALA A 236 12.52 -9.65 -11.48
N LEU A 237 11.26 -9.21 -11.62
CA LEU A 237 10.46 -8.73 -10.49
C LEU A 237 9.89 -9.88 -9.65
N ILE A 238 9.59 -11.03 -10.27
CA ILE A 238 9.29 -12.27 -9.52
C ILE A 238 10.48 -12.64 -8.63
N CYS A 239 11.68 -12.68 -9.19
CA CYS A 239 12.90 -12.96 -8.42
C CYS A 239 13.12 -11.92 -7.32
N HIS A 240 12.86 -10.63 -7.61
CA HIS A 240 12.93 -9.56 -6.62
C HIS A 240 11.97 -9.78 -5.44
N VAL A 241 10.69 -9.99 -5.71
CA VAL A 241 9.64 -10.23 -4.69
C VAL A 241 9.98 -11.46 -3.84
N LEU A 242 10.47 -12.54 -4.48
CA LEU A 242 10.92 -13.75 -3.78
C LEU A 242 12.10 -13.43 -2.86
N ARG A 243 13.14 -12.76 -3.38
CA ARG A 243 14.34 -12.38 -2.61
C ARG A 243 13.97 -11.56 -1.38
N VAL A 244 13.11 -10.54 -1.54
CA VAL A 244 12.66 -9.69 -0.43
C VAL A 244 11.83 -10.50 0.57
N SER A 245 10.88 -11.31 0.09
CA SER A 245 10.05 -12.17 0.94
C SER A 245 10.88 -13.18 1.74
N LEU A 246 11.93 -13.76 1.14
CA LEU A 246 12.84 -14.69 1.81
C LEU A 246 13.70 -13.98 2.85
N ARG A 247 14.26 -12.82 2.49
CA ARG A 247 15.11 -12.01 3.38
C ARG A 247 14.39 -11.59 4.65
N TYR A 248 13.12 -11.20 4.56
CA TYR A 248 12.30 -10.77 5.70
C TYR A 248 11.38 -11.87 6.26
N ARG A 249 11.44 -13.09 5.71
CA ARG A 249 10.57 -14.23 6.02
C ARG A 249 9.07 -13.94 5.93
N CYS A 250 8.67 -13.16 4.94
CA CYS A 250 7.26 -12.91 4.62
C CYS A 250 6.62 -14.07 3.83
N LEU A 251 7.06 -15.32 4.05
CA LEU A 251 6.67 -16.47 3.20
C LEU A 251 5.18 -16.80 3.29
N GLY A 252 4.56 -16.54 4.44
CA GLY A 252 3.12 -16.75 4.63
C GLY A 252 2.26 -15.94 3.68
N GLN A 253 2.71 -14.77 3.21
CA GLN A 253 1.97 -14.00 2.22
C GLN A 253 1.99 -14.67 0.83
N LEU A 254 3.07 -15.37 0.48
CA LEU A 254 3.19 -16.09 -0.78
C LEU A 254 2.46 -17.43 -0.73
N ASP A 255 2.82 -18.28 0.24
CA ASP A 255 2.27 -19.64 0.35
C ASP A 255 0.77 -19.62 0.76
N GLU A 256 0.42 -19.00 1.89
CA GLU A 256 -0.98 -18.99 2.38
C GLU A 256 -1.81 -17.89 1.73
N GLY A 257 -1.24 -16.70 1.58
CA GLY A 257 -1.96 -15.52 1.10
C GLY A 257 -2.30 -15.64 -0.38
N TYR A 258 -1.28 -15.83 -1.21
CA TYR A 258 -1.41 -15.84 -2.65
C TYR A 258 -1.43 -17.22 -3.29
N SER A 259 -1.27 -18.30 -2.51
CA SER A 259 -1.22 -19.67 -3.03
C SER A 259 -0.11 -19.87 -4.06
N ILE A 260 1.05 -19.24 -3.82
CA ILE A 260 2.26 -19.35 -4.64
C ILE A 260 3.21 -20.32 -3.94
N PRO A 261 3.22 -21.61 -4.33
CA PRO A 261 4.04 -22.62 -3.64
C PRO A 261 5.53 -22.39 -3.90
N LEU A 262 6.31 -22.34 -2.83
CA LEU A 262 7.78 -22.19 -2.91
C LEU A 262 8.53 -23.49 -3.25
N THR A 263 7.82 -24.62 -3.48
CA THR A 263 8.41 -25.94 -3.77
C THR A 263 9.38 -25.95 -4.95
N PRO A 264 9.14 -25.26 -6.09
CA PRO A 264 10.11 -25.21 -7.19
C PRO A 264 11.46 -24.62 -6.77
N LEU A 265 11.42 -23.53 -5.99
CA LEU A 265 12.63 -22.87 -5.50
C LEU A 265 13.34 -23.71 -4.44
N GLU A 266 12.59 -24.40 -3.59
CA GLU A 266 13.15 -25.35 -2.64
C GLU A 266 13.83 -26.53 -3.34
N HIS A 267 13.22 -27.06 -4.41
CA HIS A 267 13.82 -28.12 -5.22
C HIS A 267 15.15 -27.65 -5.84
N LEU A 268 15.16 -26.47 -6.47
CA LEU A 268 16.37 -25.88 -7.07
C LEU A 268 17.53 -25.80 -6.07
N VAL A 269 17.27 -25.35 -4.85
CA VAL A 269 18.35 -25.18 -3.87
C VAL A 269 18.81 -26.47 -3.21
N ARG A 270 17.96 -27.50 -3.19
CA ARG A 270 18.33 -28.83 -2.70
C ARG A 270 19.15 -29.61 -3.73
N THR A 271 19.05 -29.27 -5.01
CA THR A 271 19.79 -29.93 -6.09
C THR A 271 21.04 -29.17 -6.47
N VAL A 272 20.94 -27.87 -6.74
CA VAL A 272 22.02 -27.05 -7.31
C VAL A 272 22.83 -26.30 -6.23
N TYR A 273 22.16 -25.87 -5.15
CA TYR A 273 22.79 -25.14 -4.03
C TYR A 273 22.99 -26.02 -2.79
N ALA A 274 23.02 -27.35 -2.96
CA ALA A 274 22.99 -28.33 -1.86
C ALA A 274 24.18 -28.19 -0.89
N ASP A 275 25.34 -27.79 -1.41
CA ASP A 275 26.59 -27.64 -0.66
C ASP A 275 26.87 -26.17 -0.27
N ASP A 276 25.96 -25.25 -0.59
CA ASP A 276 26.15 -23.83 -0.34
C ASP A 276 25.92 -23.49 1.15
N PRO A 277 26.88 -22.89 1.87
CA PRO A 277 26.65 -22.44 3.24
C PRO A 277 25.69 -21.24 3.32
N ALA A 278 25.56 -20.46 2.23
CA ALA A 278 24.68 -19.29 2.11
C ALA A 278 24.76 -18.32 3.31
N ALA A 279 25.94 -18.19 3.93
CA ALA A 279 26.11 -17.50 5.21
C ALA A 279 25.74 -16.00 5.17
N HIS A 280 25.83 -15.39 3.99
CA HIS A 280 25.52 -13.97 3.78
C HIS A 280 24.09 -13.70 3.31
N PHE A 281 23.30 -14.76 3.15
CA PHE A 281 21.91 -14.73 2.69
C PHE A 281 20.93 -15.14 3.79
N GLN A 282 21.38 -15.11 5.05
CA GLN A 282 20.55 -15.50 6.18
C GLN A 282 19.34 -14.56 6.34
N PRO A 283 18.15 -15.12 6.59
CA PRO A 283 16.95 -14.32 6.85
C PRO A 283 17.11 -13.43 8.10
N LYS A 284 16.37 -12.32 8.14
CA LYS A 284 16.43 -11.34 9.24
C LYS A 284 15.84 -11.83 10.57
N THR A 285 14.96 -12.81 10.53
CA THR A 285 14.25 -13.40 11.68
C THR A 285 14.32 -14.92 11.59
N SER A 286 13.94 -15.66 12.64
CA SER A 286 13.80 -17.13 12.63
C SER A 286 12.38 -17.58 12.21
N GLY A 287 12.19 -18.82 11.77
CA GLY A 287 10.88 -19.32 11.35
C GLY A 287 10.77 -20.85 11.28
N MET A 288 9.61 -21.37 10.86
CA MET A 288 9.35 -22.82 10.83
C MET A 288 10.19 -23.56 9.77
N ARG A 289 10.40 -22.95 8.60
CA ARG A 289 11.28 -23.49 7.56
C ARG A 289 12.72 -23.26 7.97
N GLU A 290 13.58 -24.27 7.80
CA GLU A 290 15.00 -24.21 8.15
C GLU A 290 15.70 -22.99 7.54
N ASP A 291 16.47 -22.28 8.37
CA ASP A 291 17.18 -21.03 8.02
C ASP A 291 18.12 -21.22 6.83
N LEU A 292 18.86 -22.33 6.79
CA LEU A 292 19.79 -22.63 5.71
C LEU A 292 19.08 -22.79 4.36
N ILE A 293 17.93 -23.48 4.33
CA ILE A 293 17.13 -23.62 3.10
C ILE A 293 16.62 -22.26 2.64
N VAL A 294 16.08 -21.44 3.56
CA VAL A 294 15.62 -20.08 3.24
C VAL A 294 16.76 -19.21 2.69
N ALA A 295 17.96 -19.30 3.29
CA ALA A 295 19.13 -18.56 2.84
C ALA A 295 19.56 -18.95 1.42
N ARG A 296 19.61 -20.25 1.13
CA ARG A 296 19.90 -20.74 -0.23
C ARG A 296 18.85 -20.30 -1.24
N MET A 297 17.57 -20.34 -0.86
CA MET A 297 16.47 -19.85 -1.70
C MET A 297 16.63 -18.36 -2.00
N GLN A 298 17.00 -17.57 -0.99
CA GLN A 298 17.22 -16.13 -1.16
C GLN A 298 18.38 -15.86 -2.11
N LYS A 299 19.48 -16.60 -1.98
CA LYS A 299 20.64 -16.52 -2.88
C LYS A 299 20.28 -16.93 -4.31
N ALA A 300 19.62 -18.05 -4.51
CA ALA A 300 19.18 -18.50 -5.83
C ALA A 300 18.25 -17.47 -6.50
N ALA A 301 17.30 -16.90 -5.76
CA ALA A 301 16.45 -15.82 -6.26
C ALA A 301 17.27 -14.56 -6.62
N ALA A 302 18.29 -14.20 -5.84
CA ALA A 302 19.17 -13.08 -6.15
C ALA A 302 20.00 -13.32 -7.42
N ILE A 303 20.58 -14.51 -7.60
CA ILE A 303 21.34 -14.85 -8.82
C ILE A 303 20.45 -14.79 -10.06
N MET A 304 19.27 -15.42 -10.01
CA MET A 304 18.30 -15.32 -11.11
C MET A 304 17.90 -13.87 -11.40
N GLN A 305 17.66 -13.07 -10.35
CA GLN A 305 17.37 -11.63 -10.51
C GLN A 305 18.50 -10.92 -11.27
N PHE A 306 19.76 -11.06 -10.84
CA PHE A 306 20.88 -10.34 -11.47
C PHE A 306 21.12 -10.78 -12.92
N LYS A 307 20.88 -12.06 -13.24
CA LYS A 307 20.91 -12.56 -14.61
C LYS A 307 19.86 -11.88 -15.48
N LEU A 308 18.61 -11.87 -15.02
CA LEU A 308 17.47 -11.30 -15.74
C LEU A 308 17.55 -9.78 -15.87
N GLU A 309 17.98 -9.08 -14.80
CA GLU A 309 18.26 -7.64 -14.86
C GLU A 309 19.36 -7.36 -15.88
N GLY A 310 20.41 -8.18 -15.92
CA GLY A 310 21.48 -8.03 -16.90
C GLY A 310 21.04 -8.23 -18.35
N GLN A 311 20.11 -9.16 -18.60
CA GLN A 311 19.48 -9.33 -19.92
C GLN A 311 18.60 -8.13 -20.28
N MET A 312 17.71 -7.71 -19.38
CA MET A 312 16.79 -6.60 -19.56
C MET A 312 17.52 -5.26 -19.79
N LEU A 313 18.58 -4.98 -19.04
CA LEU A 313 19.37 -3.76 -19.22
C LEU A 313 20.09 -3.74 -20.58
N ALA A 314 20.50 -4.90 -21.11
CA ALA A 314 21.15 -4.98 -22.43
C ALA A 314 20.21 -4.60 -23.59
N ARG A 315 18.91 -4.83 -23.41
CA ARG A 315 17.85 -4.52 -24.40
C ARG A 315 17.26 -3.11 -24.23
N HIS A 316 17.62 -2.39 -23.16
CA HIS A 316 17.26 -1.00 -22.90
C HIS A 316 18.48 -0.06 -22.74
N PRO A 317 19.30 0.11 -23.81
CA PRO A 317 20.46 1.00 -23.76
C PRO A 317 20.10 2.47 -23.48
N GLU A 318 18.88 2.90 -23.81
CA GLU A 318 18.34 4.24 -23.57
C GLU A 318 18.24 4.63 -22.08
N TRP A 319 18.32 3.64 -21.18
CA TRP A 319 18.33 3.89 -19.74
C TRP A 319 19.71 4.22 -19.18
N GLU A 320 20.78 4.04 -19.96
CA GLU A 320 22.17 4.33 -19.55
C GLU A 320 22.63 3.52 -18.32
N LEU A 321 22.04 2.33 -18.13
CA LEU A 321 22.26 1.46 -16.96
C LEU A 321 23.18 0.26 -17.23
N ASP A 322 23.91 0.22 -18.36
CA ASP A 322 24.80 -0.91 -18.70
C ASP A 322 25.88 -1.16 -17.62
N HIS A 323 26.34 -0.09 -16.94
CA HIS A 323 27.26 -0.15 -15.81
C HIS A 323 26.72 -0.93 -14.58
N ARG A 324 25.41 -1.25 -14.55
CA ARG A 324 24.78 -2.08 -13.52
C ARG A 324 24.75 -3.57 -13.88
N ARG A 325 25.18 -3.95 -15.08
CA ARG A 325 25.33 -5.34 -15.49
C ARG A 325 26.66 -5.87 -14.95
N LEU A 326 26.68 -6.38 -13.72
CA LEU A 326 27.94 -6.66 -13.01
C LEU A 326 28.43 -8.12 -13.07
N LEU A 327 27.61 -9.08 -13.52
CA LEU A 327 28.00 -10.50 -13.44
C LEU A 327 29.23 -10.84 -14.29
N HIS A 328 29.37 -10.21 -15.46
CA HIS A 328 30.55 -10.36 -16.32
C HIS A 328 31.85 -9.75 -15.78
N ARG A 329 31.78 -9.01 -14.66
CA ARG A 329 32.93 -8.40 -13.98
C ARG A 329 33.48 -9.26 -12.84
N ILE A 330 32.91 -10.45 -12.62
CA ILE A 330 33.37 -11.39 -11.62
C ILE A 330 34.56 -12.18 -12.16
N ASP A 331 35.68 -12.12 -11.45
CA ASP A 331 36.79 -13.07 -11.63
C ASP A 331 36.55 -14.27 -10.70
N HIS A 332 36.06 -15.36 -11.29
CA HIS A 332 35.76 -16.59 -10.57
C HIS A 332 37.00 -17.32 -10.05
N ALA A 333 38.17 -17.13 -10.68
CA ALA A 333 39.41 -17.78 -10.27
C ALA A 333 40.02 -17.07 -9.05
N GLN A 334 39.98 -15.74 -9.02
CA GLN A 334 40.46 -14.93 -7.90
C GLN A 334 39.41 -14.73 -6.81
N GLY A 335 38.13 -14.99 -7.09
CA GLY A 335 37.04 -14.70 -6.16
C GLY A 335 36.86 -13.20 -5.94
N THR A 336 36.95 -12.40 -7.00
CA THR A 336 36.86 -10.93 -6.94
C THR A 336 35.84 -10.38 -7.95
N ILE A 337 35.45 -9.12 -7.79
CA ILE A 337 34.57 -8.41 -8.72
C ILE A 337 35.06 -6.97 -8.91
N GLU A 338 35.02 -6.48 -10.14
CA GLU A 338 35.28 -5.07 -10.46
C GLU A 338 33.98 -4.26 -10.44
N VAL A 339 33.94 -3.21 -9.62
CA VAL A 339 32.82 -2.25 -9.55
C VAL A 339 33.40 -0.85 -9.58
N ASP A 340 32.89 0.01 -10.47
CA ASP A 340 33.34 1.41 -10.64
C ASP A 340 34.88 1.55 -10.79
N GLY A 341 35.53 0.57 -11.44
CA GLY A 341 36.98 0.55 -11.66
C GLY A 341 37.82 0.10 -10.45
N VAL A 342 37.18 -0.35 -9.38
CA VAL A 342 37.85 -0.88 -8.17
C VAL A 342 37.55 -2.37 -8.02
N THR A 343 38.59 -3.16 -7.74
CA THR A 343 38.46 -4.61 -7.50
C THR A 343 38.19 -4.90 -6.02
N TYR A 344 37.15 -5.68 -5.74
CA TYR A 344 36.75 -6.11 -4.41
C TYR A 344 36.77 -7.63 -4.29
N SER A 345 37.16 -8.16 -3.13
CA SER A 345 37.00 -9.58 -2.83
C SER A 345 35.52 -9.91 -2.58
N LEU A 346 35.05 -11.01 -3.19
CA LEU A 346 33.73 -11.55 -2.93
C LEU A 346 33.71 -12.21 -1.56
N ARG A 347 32.69 -11.89 -0.75
CA ARG A 347 32.45 -12.58 0.54
C ARG A 347 31.72 -13.92 0.35
N ASP A 348 31.15 -14.13 -0.83
CA ASP A 348 30.51 -15.38 -1.23
C ASP A 348 30.86 -15.66 -2.69
N SER A 349 31.59 -16.74 -2.94
CA SER A 349 32.08 -17.13 -4.26
C SER A 349 31.42 -18.40 -4.81
N PHE A 350 30.49 -19.01 -4.06
CA PHE A 350 29.81 -20.22 -4.53
C PHE A 350 28.67 -19.84 -5.48
N LEU A 351 28.94 -19.85 -6.79
CA LEU A 351 28.03 -19.39 -7.84
C LEU A 351 27.77 -20.51 -8.87
N PRO A 352 27.09 -21.60 -8.46
CA PRO A 352 27.04 -22.86 -9.23
C PRO A 352 26.34 -22.74 -10.59
N THR A 353 25.51 -21.71 -10.78
CA THR A 353 24.73 -21.52 -12.00
C THR A 353 25.29 -20.44 -12.92
N ILE A 354 26.32 -19.69 -12.53
CA ILE A 354 26.89 -18.65 -13.39
C ILE A 354 27.99 -19.27 -14.26
N ASP A 355 27.77 -19.28 -15.57
CA ASP A 355 28.79 -19.58 -16.57
C ASP A 355 29.60 -18.31 -16.85
N PRO A 356 30.93 -18.27 -16.58
CA PRO A 356 31.74 -17.08 -16.86
C PRO A 356 31.75 -16.65 -18.33
N ALA A 357 31.49 -17.57 -19.28
CA ALA A 357 31.42 -17.26 -20.70
C ALA A 357 30.08 -16.60 -21.11
N ASP A 358 29.01 -16.91 -20.39
CA ASP A 358 27.68 -16.33 -20.60
C ASP A 358 26.94 -16.11 -19.25
N PRO A 359 27.40 -15.11 -18.47
CA PRO A 359 27.05 -15.02 -17.05
C PRO A 359 25.59 -14.61 -16.80
N TYR A 360 24.88 -14.15 -17.82
CA TYR A 360 23.48 -13.72 -17.72
C TYR A 360 22.49 -14.81 -18.10
N THR A 361 22.92 -15.95 -18.66
CA THR A 361 22.00 -17.01 -19.06
C THR A 361 21.52 -17.81 -17.84
N LEU A 362 20.20 -18.01 -17.75
CA LEU A 362 19.60 -18.90 -16.75
C LEU A 362 19.99 -20.36 -17.06
N SER A 363 20.40 -21.12 -16.04
CA SER A 363 20.61 -22.56 -16.17
C SER A 363 19.30 -23.28 -16.50
N PRO A 364 19.34 -24.52 -17.02
CA PRO A 364 18.13 -25.32 -17.25
C PRO A 364 17.24 -25.44 -16.01
N GLU A 365 17.85 -25.66 -14.84
CA GLU A 365 17.17 -25.81 -13.55
C GLU A 365 16.56 -24.48 -13.08
N GLU A 366 17.27 -23.36 -13.25
CA GLU A 366 16.73 -22.02 -12.95
C GLU A 366 15.54 -21.70 -13.84
N ARG A 367 15.62 -22.01 -15.14
CA ARG A 367 14.51 -21.79 -16.10
C ARG A 367 13.29 -22.61 -15.76
N GLU A 368 13.46 -23.88 -15.38
CA GLU A 368 12.35 -24.73 -14.94
C GLU A 368 11.71 -24.18 -13.65
N CYS A 369 12.53 -23.84 -12.65
CA CYS A 369 12.08 -23.27 -11.40
C CYS A 369 11.26 -21.98 -11.63
N LEU A 370 11.82 -21.05 -12.39
CA LEU A 370 11.22 -19.76 -12.68
C LEU A 370 9.95 -19.89 -13.53
N GLY A 371 9.91 -20.80 -14.50
CA GLY A 371 8.71 -21.08 -15.29
C GLY A 371 7.53 -21.52 -14.42
N ARG A 372 7.77 -22.40 -13.44
CA ARG A 372 6.75 -22.84 -12.46
C ARG A 372 6.31 -21.69 -11.55
N LEU A 373 7.25 -20.88 -11.04
CA LEU A 373 6.95 -19.73 -10.19
C LEU A 373 6.14 -18.68 -10.95
N LYS A 374 6.55 -18.33 -12.18
CA LYS A 374 5.84 -17.41 -13.08
C LYS A 374 4.41 -17.87 -13.29
N TYR A 375 4.20 -19.15 -13.57
CA TYR A 375 2.86 -19.72 -13.67
C TYR A 375 2.05 -19.48 -12.39
N SER A 376 2.61 -19.74 -11.21
CA SER A 376 1.93 -19.51 -9.94
C SER A 376 1.60 -18.02 -9.68
N PHE A 377 2.51 -17.10 -9.97
CA PHE A 377 2.25 -15.66 -9.83
C PHE A 377 1.12 -15.19 -10.74
N THR A 378 1.16 -15.55 -12.03
CA THR A 378 0.16 -15.06 -13.00
C THR A 378 -1.22 -15.73 -12.86
N HIS A 379 -1.30 -16.87 -12.16
CA HIS A 379 -2.55 -17.60 -11.91
C HIS A 379 -3.06 -17.45 -10.47
N SER A 380 -2.40 -16.65 -9.63
CA SER A 380 -2.91 -16.33 -8.31
C SER A 380 -4.13 -15.41 -8.42
N GLN A 381 -5.33 -15.97 -8.17
CA GLN A 381 -6.58 -15.21 -8.23
C GLN A 381 -6.55 -14.01 -7.27
N LYS A 382 -6.17 -14.24 -6.01
CA LYS A 382 -6.15 -13.19 -4.98
C LYS A 382 -5.15 -12.08 -5.32
N LEU A 383 -3.94 -12.44 -5.80
CA LEU A 383 -2.97 -11.42 -6.23
C LEU A 383 -3.53 -10.60 -7.39
N SER A 384 -4.11 -11.25 -8.39
CA SER A 384 -4.75 -10.58 -9.52
C SER A 384 -5.83 -9.60 -9.04
N GLU A 385 -6.75 -10.02 -8.16
CA GLU A 385 -7.78 -9.13 -7.60
C GLU A 385 -7.18 -7.92 -6.88
N HIS A 386 -6.09 -8.12 -6.13
CA HIS A 386 -5.44 -7.05 -5.37
C HIS A 386 -4.77 -6.03 -6.29
N LEU A 387 -4.07 -6.51 -7.32
CA LEU A 387 -3.43 -5.66 -8.31
C LEU A 387 -4.46 -4.85 -9.11
N HIS A 388 -5.56 -5.48 -9.56
CA HIS A 388 -6.65 -4.77 -10.22
C HIS A 388 -7.30 -3.71 -9.31
N TYR A 389 -7.46 -4.02 -8.02
CA TYR A 389 -8.02 -3.06 -7.07
C TYR A 389 -7.11 -1.85 -6.86
N ILE A 390 -5.81 -2.05 -6.66
CA ILE A 390 -4.85 -0.95 -6.44
C ILE A 390 -4.65 -0.11 -7.69
N VAL A 391 -4.56 -0.74 -8.86
CA VAL A 391 -4.45 0.02 -10.13
C VAL A 391 -5.76 0.75 -10.42
N GLY A 392 -6.92 0.12 -10.23
CA GLY A 392 -8.23 0.72 -10.51
C GLY A 392 -8.61 1.87 -9.57
N ASN A 393 -8.03 1.93 -8.37
CA ASN A 393 -8.28 2.99 -7.39
C ASN A 393 -7.03 3.84 -7.12
N GLY A 394 -6.02 3.75 -7.99
CA GLY A 394 -4.72 4.37 -7.77
C GLY A 394 -4.28 5.31 -8.88
N SER A 395 -3.23 6.06 -8.59
CA SER A 395 -2.63 7.09 -9.45
C SER A 395 -1.17 7.30 -9.08
N MET A 396 -0.40 7.95 -9.95
CA MET A 396 0.98 8.36 -9.65
C MET A 396 1.02 9.57 -8.73
N TYR A 397 -0.01 10.41 -8.76
CA TYR A 397 -0.20 11.53 -7.85
C TYR A 397 -1.69 11.83 -7.67
N LEU A 398 -2.05 12.41 -6.54
CA LEU A 398 -3.40 12.89 -6.25
C LEU A 398 -3.36 14.34 -5.82
N ARG A 399 -4.30 15.12 -6.35
CA ARG A 399 -4.61 16.46 -5.85
C ARG A 399 -5.83 16.35 -4.96
N ARG A 400 -5.66 16.62 -3.68
CA ARG A 400 -6.76 16.59 -2.72
C ARG A 400 -6.79 17.92 -1.97
N ASP A 401 -7.89 18.66 -2.15
CA ASP A 401 -8.03 20.03 -1.69
C ASP A 401 -6.87 20.91 -2.21
N ASP A 402 -6.13 21.55 -1.31
CA ASP A 402 -4.96 22.35 -1.64
C ASP A 402 -3.66 21.51 -1.61
N HIS A 403 -3.72 20.18 -1.54
CA HIS A 403 -2.54 19.34 -1.33
C HIS A 403 -2.19 18.47 -2.53
N LEU A 404 -0.89 18.31 -2.75
CA LEU A 404 -0.31 17.40 -3.74
C LEU A 404 0.24 16.19 -3.01
N ILE A 405 -0.20 15.00 -3.39
CA ILE A 405 0.20 13.74 -2.76
C ILE A 405 0.86 12.86 -3.81
N PHE A 406 2.10 12.42 -3.56
CA PHE A 406 2.80 11.44 -4.39
C PHE A 406 3.76 10.61 -3.52
N HIS A 407 4.30 9.52 -4.07
CA HIS A 407 5.09 8.58 -3.29
C HIS A 407 6.55 9.03 -3.13
N GLY A 408 7.36 8.98 -4.19
CA GLY A 408 8.82 9.11 -4.12
C GLY A 408 9.36 10.54 -4.22
N CYS A 409 9.52 11.05 -5.44
CA CYS A 409 10.08 12.37 -5.71
C CYS A 409 9.58 12.91 -7.05
N VAL A 410 9.84 14.19 -7.31
CA VAL A 410 9.83 14.74 -8.68
C VAL A 410 11.29 14.87 -9.12
N PRO A 411 11.79 13.99 -10.00
CA PRO A 411 13.21 13.96 -10.36
C PRO A 411 13.71 15.32 -10.84
N CYS A 412 14.81 15.80 -10.27
CA CYS A 412 15.34 17.13 -10.58
C CYS A 412 16.85 17.23 -10.44
N ASP A 413 17.45 18.23 -11.07
CA ASP A 413 18.86 18.56 -10.89
C ASP A 413 19.10 19.41 -9.62
N GLU A 414 20.36 19.71 -9.33
CA GLU A 414 20.75 20.56 -8.18
C GLU A 414 20.17 21.98 -8.22
N ARG A 415 19.71 22.44 -9.39
CA ARG A 415 19.07 23.75 -9.59
C ARG A 415 17.55 23.66 -9.48
N GLY A 416 17.01 22.47 -9.25
CA GLY A 416 15.58 22.20 -9.18
C GLY A 416 14.88 22.18 -10.55
N GLU A 417 15.63 22.03 -11.65
CA GLU A 417 15.04 21.78 -12.96
C GLU A 417 14.63 20.32 -13.10
N PHE A 418 13.41 20.07 -13.59
CA PHE A 418 12.87 18.71 -13.68
C PHE A 418 13.60 17.91 -14.75
N LEU A 419 14.08 16.72 -14.37
CA LEU A 419 14.85 15.86 -15.26
C LEU A 419 13.92 15.05 -16.16
N PRO A 420 14.21 14.96 -17.48
CA PRO A 420 13.41 14.15 -18.39
C PRO A 420 13.76 12.66 -18.30
N MET A 421 12.76 11.81 -18.51
CA MET A 421 12.90 10.37 -18.66
C MET A 421 12.33 9.92 -20.02
N PRO A 422 12.99 8.99 -20.73
CA PRO A 422 12.42 8.41 -21.95
C PRO A 422 11.24 7.50 -21.60
N ILE A 423 10.04 7.83 -22.07
CA ILE A 423 8.83 7.02 -21.93
C ILE A 423 8.19 6.92 -23.31
N GLU A 424 8.12 5.71 -23.86
CA GLU A 424 7.55 5.44 -25.20
C GLU A 424 8.13 6.31 -26.34
N GLY A 425 9.42 6.66 -26.23
CA GLY A 425 10.14 7.47 -27.21
C GLY A 425 10.03 8.98 -26.99
N GLU A 426 9.26 9.44 -26.01
CA GLU A 426 9.17 10.85 -25.63
C GLU A 426 10.01 11.14 -24.38
N GLN A 427 10.68 12.30 -24.34
CA GLN A 427 11.40 12.78 -23.17
C GLN A 427 10.46 13.63 -22.33
N LEU A 428 10.01 13.08 -21.19
CA LEU A 428 8.98 13.70 -20.35
C LEU A 428 9.53 14.02 -18.96
N SER A 429 9.13 15.15 -18.40
CA SER A 429 9.50 15.61 -17.04
C SER A 429 8.28 16.19 -16.31
N GLY A 430 8.42 16.46 -15.01
CA GLY A 430 7.36 17.06 -14.20
C GLY A 430 6.06 16.25 -14.23
N ARG A 431 4.92 16.92 -14.31
CA ARG A 431 3.60 16.29 -14.31
C ARG A 431 3.40 15.39 -15.54
N ALA A 432 3.92 15.79 -16.70
CA ALA A 432 3.76 15.04 -17.94
C ALA A 432 4.37 13.63 -17.85
N MET A 433 5.49 13.48 -17.12
CA MET A 433 6.09 12.18 -16.83
C MET A 433 5.13 11.29 -16.02
N PHE A 434 4.54 11.84 -14.95
CA PHE A 434 3.61 11.10 -14.08
C PHE A 434 2.37 10.64 -14.86
N ASP A 435 1.77 11.55 -15.64
CA ASP A 435 0.60 11.24 -16.49
C ASP A 435 0.94 10.16 -17.53
N ALA A 436 2.17 10.11 -18.04
CA ALA A 436 2.62 9.09 -18.98
C ALA A 436 2.83 7.73 -18.32
N ILE A 437 3.41 7.70 -17.12
CA ILE A 437 3.58 6.48 -16.34
C ILE A 437 2.21 5.84 -16.04
N GLU A 438 1.19 6.62 -15.69
CA GLU A 438 -0.16 6.10 -15.47
C GLU A 438 -0.72 5.36 -16.69
N ARG A 439 -0.51 5.92 -17.89
CA ARG A 439 -0.91 5.27 -19.14
C ARG A 439 -0.15 3.97 -19.39
N VAL A 440 1.14 3.92 -19.07
CA VAL A 440 1.93 2.69 -19.21
C VAL A 440 1.47 1.63 -18.21
N VAL A 441 1.19 1.99 -16.96
CA VAL A 441 0.67 1.06 -15.95
C VAL A 441 -0.67 0.45 -16.39
N ALA A 442 -1.59 1.28 -16.92
CA ALA A 442 -2.85 0.80 -17.48
C ALA A 442 -2.63 -0.15 -18.67
N ARG A 443 -1.74 0.19 -19.61
CA ARG A 443 -1.38 -0.70 -20.74
C ARG A 443 -0.69 -1.98 -20.30
N ALA A 444 0.13 -1.95 -19.25
CA ALA A 444 0.80 -3.13 -18.71
C ALA A 444 -0.22 -4.16 -18.20
N MET A 445 -1.28 -3.70 -17.52
CA MET A 445 -2.37 -4.56 -17.04
C MET A 445 -3.10 -5.27 -18.19
N GLU A 446 -3.38 -4.56 -19.28
CA GLU A 446 -4.16 -5.07 -20.42
C GLU A 446 -3.32 -5.91 -21.39
N GLN A 447 -2.16 -5.39 -21.81
CA GLN A 447 -1.41 -5.88 -22.95
C GLN A 447 -0.23 -6.77 -22.57
N ARG A 448 0.34 -6.56 -21.36
CA ARG A 448 1.49 -7.33 -20.82
C ARG A 448 2.67 -7.45 -21.78
N GLN A 449 2.89 -6.42 -22.60
CA GLN A 449 4.04 -6.35 -23.49
C GLN A 449 5.32 -6.15 -22.68
N GLU A 450 6.41 -6.79 -23.12
CA GLU A 450 7.70 -6.81 -22.41
C GLU A 450 8.14 -5.39 -22.00
N GLN A 451 8.20 -4.46 -22.96
CA GLN A 451 8.59 -3.06 -22.74
C GLN A 451 7.80 -2.34 -21.62
N HIS A 452 6.50 -2.64 -21.46
CA HIS A 452 5.69 -2.03 -20.41
C HIS A 452 6.00 -2.65 -19.05
N LEU A 453 6.27 -3.96 -19.01
CA LEU A 453 6.64 -4.69 -17.80
C LEU A 453 8.04 -4.30 -17.32
N ASP A 454 9.00 -4.11 -18.23
CA ASP A 454 10.34 -3.64 -17.87
C ASP A 454 10.29 -2.22 -17.29
N LEU A 455 9.38 -1.37 -17.79
CA LEU A 455 9.18 -0.05 -17.20
C LEU A 455 8.70 -0.17 -15.74
N LEU A 456 7.91 -1.18 -15.37
CA LEU A 456 7.55 -1.42 -13.95
C LEU A 456 8.78 -1.75 -13.10
N TRP A 457 9.76 -2.48 -13.66
CA TRP A 457 11.05 -2.68 -13.00
C TRP A 457 11.84 -1.37 -12.91
N TYR A 458 11.82 -0.54 -13.97
CA TYR A 458 12.49 0.76 -13.94
C TYR A 458 11.86 1.66 -12.87
N LEU A 459 10.54 1.63 -12.71
CA LEU A 459 9.85 2.39 -11.67
C LEU A 459 10.30 1.94 -10.26
N TRP A 460 10.62 0.66 -10.09
CA TRP A 460 11.13 0.13 -8.84
C TRP A 460 12.53 0.68 -8.45
N SER A 461 13.47 0.79 -9.40
CA SER A 461 14.88 1.06 -9.08
C SER A 461 15.68 1.95 -10.04
N GLY A 462 15.04 2.54 -11.04
CA GLY A 462 15.70 3.37 -12.06
C GLY A 462 16.02 4.78 -11.56
N PRO A 463 17.15 5.38 -11.99
CA PRO A 463 17.63 6.67 -11.49
C PRO A 463 16.65 7.82 -11.65
N ARG A 464 15.92 7.83 -12.76
CA ARG A 464 14.95 8.89 -13.08
C ARG A 464 13.53 8.49 -12.70
N SER A 465 13.34 7.40 -11.96
CA SER A 465 12.01 6.99 -11.51
C SER A 465 11.51 7.93 -10.41
N PRO A 466 10.28 8.49 -10.54
CA PRO A 466 9.66 9.29 -9.49
C PRO A 466 9.25 8.44 -8.26
N LEU A 467 9.39 7.12 -8.30
CA LEU A 467 9.08 6.22 -7.18
C LEU A 467 10.32 5.75 -6.42
N PHE A 468 11.53 5.95 -6.96
CA PHE A 468 12.78 5.45 -6.37
C PHE A 468 13.67 6.54 -5.77
N GLY A 469 13.95 7.60 -6.53
CA GLY A 469 14.66 8.79 -6.04
C GLY A 469 16.12 8.59 -5.63
N LYS A 470 16.83 7.64 -6.25
CA LYS A 470 18.28 7.46 -6.08
C LYS A 470 18.94 7.17 -7.41
N ASP A 471 20.24 7.44 -7.53
CA ASP A 471 21.06 7.22 -8.72
C ASP A 471 21.15 5.74 -9.17
N ARG A 472 21.15 4.80 -8.23
CA ARG A 472 21.22 3.37 -8.50
C ARG A 472 20.72 2.54 -7.33
N ILE A 473 20.47 1.27 -7.61
CA ILE A 473 20.29 0.24 -6.59
C ILE A 473 21.57 -0.59 -6.45
N ALA A 474 22.17 -0.63 -5.25
CA ALA A 474 23.44 -1.30 -4.99
C ALA A 474 23.24 -2.71 -4.37
N THR A 475 22.29 -3.50 -4.89
CA THR A 475 21.91 -4.75 -4.20
C THR A 475 22.97 -5.84 -4.32
N LEU A 476 23.55 -6.04 -5.51
CA LEU A 476 24.58 -7.05 -5.72
C LEU A 476 25.78 -6.77 -4.81
N GLU A 477 26.20 -5.51 -4.74
CA GLU A 477 27.30 -5.08 -3.91
C GLU A 477 27.00 -5.36 -2.44
N ARG A 478 25.81 -4.97 -1.95
CA ARG A 478 25.38 -5.27 -0.57
C ARG A 478 25.36 -6.75 -0.23
N ASP A 479 25.09 -7.61 -1.21
CA ASP A 479 24.96 -9.06 -1.06
C ASP A 479 26.32 -9.79 -1.15
N PHE A 480 27.27 -9.27 -1.94
CA PHE A 480 28.52 -9.96 -2.27
C PHE A 480 29.82 -9.25 -1.85
N ILE A 481 29.76 -7.97 -1.49
CA ILE A 481 30.92 -7.17 -1.10
C ILE A 481 30.81 -6.82 0.39
N ALA A 482 31.92 -6.95 1.12
CA ALA A 482 31.96 -6.59 2.54
C ALA A 482 32.23 -5.08 2.72
N ASP A 483 33.07 -4.51 1.84
CA ASP A 483 33.33 -3.08 1.77
C ASP A 483 32.03 -2.32 1.49
N LYS A 484 31.75 -1.26 2.26
CA LYS A 484 30.51 -0.49 2.12
C LYS A 484 30.59 0.65 1.11
N THR A 485 31.78 0.96 0.60
CA THR A 485 32.02 2.02 -0.39
C THR A 485 31.12 1.84 -1.63
N PRO A 486 31.06 0.66 -2.28
CA PRO A 486 30.19 0.48 -3.45
C PRO A 486 28.70 0.33 -3.09
N HIS A 487 28.33 0.32 -1.80
CA HIS A 487 26.93 0.24 -1.35
C HIS A 487 26.23 1.61 -1.34
N HIS A 488 26.99 2.69 -1.56
CA HIS A 488 26.46 4.04 -1.52
C HIS A 488 25.52 4.28 -2.71
N GLU A 489 24.34 4.81 -2.39
CA GLU A 489 23.31 5.24 -3.34
C GLU A 489 23.07 6.72 -3.05
N THR A 490 23.28 7.56 -4.07
CA THR A 490 23.10 9.00 -3.98
C THR A 490 21.63 9.32 -4.18
N LYS A 491 21.05 10.08 -3.26
CA LYS A 491 19.66 10.52 -3.36
C LYS A 491 19.50 11.59 -4.44
N ASP A 492 18.35 11.61 -5.09
CA ASP A 492 17.97 12.69 -6.01
C ASP A 492 18.03 14.06 -5.28
N PRO A 493 18.53 15.13 -5.93
CA PRO A 493 18.55 16.49 -5.39
C PRO A 493 17.22 16.97 -4.80
N TYR A 494 16.09 16.42 -5.27
CA TYR A 494 14.75 16.63 -4.72
C TYR A 494 14.73 16.53 -3.19
N PHE A 495 15.38 15.54 -2.61
CA PHE A 495 15.32 15.32 -1.15
C PHE A 495 16.06 16.41 -0.35
N ALA A 496 16.98 17.15 -0.97
CA ALA A 496 17.55 18.35 -0.38
C ALA A 496 16.65 19.57 -0.64
N LEU A 497 16.18 19.73 -1.89
CA LEU A 497 15.42 20.89 -2.34
C LEU A 497 14.00 20.96 -1.76
N ILE A 498 13.40 19.84 -1.32
CA ILE A 498 12.08 19.81 -0.65
C ILE A 498 12.05 20.60 0.67
N HIS A 499 13.23 20.96 1.20
CA HIS A 499 13.38 21.83 2.36
C HIS A 499 13.37 23.33 2.00
N GLU A 500 13.29 23.69 0.72
CA GLU A 500 13.29 25.06 0.22
C GLU A 500 11.91 25.50 -0.28
N PRO A 501 11.31 26.59 0.27
CA PRO A 501 9.96 27.03 -0.11
C PRO A 501 9.76 27.26 -1.61
N TRP A 502 10.74 27.88 -2.29
CA TRP A 502 10.64 28.20 -3.73
C TRP A 502 10.52 26.93 -4.58
N PHE A 503 11.18 25.84 -4.18
CA PHE A 503 11.15 24.58 -4.92
C PHE A 503 9.82 23.86 -4.67
N CYS A 504 9.34 23.84 -3.42
CA CYS A 504 7.99 23.35 -3.12
C CYS A 504 6.92 24.09 -3.93
N GLU A 505 7.03 25.41 -4.04
CA GLU A 505 6.11 26.23 -4.85
C GLU A 505 6.18 25.89 -6.34
N LYS A 506 7.38 25.67 -6.89
CA LYS A 506 7.58 25.20 -8.27
C LYS A 506 6.90 23.86 -8.51
N VAL A 507 7.07 22.90 -7.60
CA VAL A 507 6.42 21.58 -7.68
C VAL A 507 4.90 21.71 -7.57
N LEU A 508 4.37 22.48 -6.62
CA LEU A 508 2.92 22.68 -6.50
C LEU A 508 2.32 23.28 -7.80
N ALA A 509 2.98 24.30 -8.36
CA ALA A 509 2.56 24.94 -9.60
C ALA A 509 2.55 23.96 -10.79
N GLU A 510 3.57 23.12 -10.93
CA GLU A 510 3.69 22.09 -11.98
C GLU A 510 2.47 21.15 -11.98
N PHE A 511 2.01 20.75 -10.80
CA PHE A 511 0.85 19.89 -10.64
C PHE A 511 -0.49 20.66 -10.60
N GLY A 512 -0.47 21.99 -10.74
CA GLY A 512 -1.67 22.82 -10.75
C GLY A 512 -2.34 22.95 -9.38
N VAL A 513 -1.54 22.91 -8.31
CA VAL A 513 -1.94 23.22 -6.93
C VAL A 513 -1.50 24.63 -6.60
N ASP A 514 -2.31 25.40 -5.86
CA ASP A 514 -1.99 26.78 -5.47
C ASP A 514 -0.71 26.82 -4.61
N PRO A 515 0.39 27.42 -5.09
CA PRO A 515 1.64 27.46 -4.34
C PRO A 515 1.54 28.22 -3.02
N ALA A 516 0.60 29.17 -2.87
CA ALA A 516 0.47 29.99 -1.68
C ALA A 516 -0.14 29.22 -0.49
N ARG A 517 -0.96 28.21 -0.79
CA ARG A 517 -1.74 27.46 0.21
C ARG A 517 -1.35 25.99 0.32
N GLY A 518 -0.76 25.46 -0.74
CA GLY A 518 -0.60 24.04 -0.88
C GLY A 518 0.52 23.42 -0.05
N LEU A 519 0.35 22.13 0.21
CA LEU A 519 1.35 21.28 0.86
C LEU A 519 1.62 20.07 -0.01
N ILE A 520 2.86 19.66 -0.06
CA ILE A 520 3.30 18.40 -0.64
C ILE A 520 3.21 17.34 0.46
N VAL A 521 2.66 16.18 0.15
CA VAL A 521 2.64 15.02 1.05
C VAL A 521 3.36 13.89 0.34
N ASN A 522 4.48 13.47 0.92
CA ASN A 522 5.39 12.50 0.31
C ASN A 522 5.32 11.15 1.05
N GLY A 523 5.07 10.07 0.32
CA GLY A 523 4.89 8.73 0.90
C GLY A 523 6.18 7.98 1.25
N HIS A 524 7.30 8.28 0.59
CA HIS A 524 8.51 7.45 0.61
C HIS A 524 9.50 7.80 1.73
N VAL A 525 9.41 8.99 2.34
CA VAL A 525 10.39 9.45 3.34
C VAL A 525 9.91 9.07 4.75
N PRO A 526 10.52 8.06 5.41
CA PRO A 526 10.16 7.72 6.78
C PRO A 526 10.59 8.86 7.72
N VAL A 527 9.72 9.18 8.69
CA VAL A 527 9.97 10.22 9.70
C VAL A 527 10.35 9.54 11.01
N LYS A 528 11.56 9.79 11.51
CA LYS A 528 12.02 9.25 12.80
C LYS A 528 11.59 10.16 13.94
N ILE A 529 10.29 10.13 14.26
CA ILE A 529 9.71 10.96 15.35
C ILE A 529 10.42 10.71 16.68
N GLU A 530 10.75 9.45 17.00
CA GLU A 530 11.48 9.10 18.22
C GLU A 530 12.90 9.70 18.30
N ALA A 531 13.49 10.03 17.14
CA ALA A 531 14.77 10.73 17.04
C ALA A 531 14.60 12.27 17.00
N GLY A 532 13.39 12.79 17.22
CA GLY A 532 13.08 14.22 17.19
C GLY A 532 12.84 14.80 15.79
N GLU A 533 12.69 13.96 14.77
CA GLU A 533 12.41 14.42 13.40
C GLU A 533 10.96 14.93 13.29
N SER A 534 10.80 16.12 12.71
CA SER A 534 9.49 16.68 12.38
C SER A 534 8.96 16.06 11.08
N PRO A 535 7.66 15.72 11.01
CA PRO A 535 7.03 15.32 9.75
C PRO A 535 6.96 16.49 8.75
N ILE A 536 6.88 17.73 9.25
CA ILE A 536 6.91 18.94 8.43
C ILE A 536 8.36 19.29 8.11
N LYS A 537 8.67 19.44 6.83
CA LYS A 537 10.00 19.83 6.35
C LYS A 537 10.26 21.32 6.60
N ARG A 538 11.54 21.71 6.54
CA ARG A 538 12.00 23.10 6.81
C ARG A 538 11.30 24.15 5.95
N SER A 539 10.83 23.78 4.76
CA SER A 539 10.07 24.65 3.86
C SER A 539 8.73 25.10 4.43
N GLY A 540 8.15 24.34 5.38
CA GLY A 540 6.77 24.52 5.84
C GLY A 540 5.72 24.15 4.80
N LYS A 541 6.14 23.56 3.66
CA LYS A 541 5.28 23.22 2.51
C LYS A 541 5.33 21.74 2.09
N ALA A 542 5.99 20.89 2.86
CA ALA A 542 6.17 19.47 2.56
C ALA A 542 6.28 18.63 3.83
#